data_AF-A0AAE9PYJ6-F1
#
_entry.id   AF-A0AAE9PYJ6-F1
#
_cell.length_a   1.000
_cell.length_b   1.000
_cell.length_c   1.000
_cell.angle_alpha   90.00
_cell.angle_beta   90.00
_cell.angle_gamma   90.00
#
_symmetry.space_group_name_H-M   'P 1'
#
loop_
_entity.id
_entity.type
_entity.pdbx_description
1 polymer ?
#
loop_
_entity_poly.entity_id
_entity_poly.type
_entity_poly.pdbx_seq_one_letter_code
_entity_poly.pdbx_strand_id
1 'polypeptide(L)'
;MRIFDILRILVAEQMVKGEHLANALKVSSRTIRTDLKELGALLSKHGAAVKPLKGTGYKLEVRDEQAFHHLLKQLKDYDHHVPYPLASSSEARNRFLMKKLLLTNAYVKLDDLAEILYVSRSTLQNDLKELRKLLATYGLSLENRPYHGIRVKGNEAKLRYCISDYIFNRLDEIGEQQVSPPLLISNEEMEFIREVILDRIDFHDIQLSDIALNNLVIHIAIACKRIREERYVSYYPQEMKKLKRRKSLGWRLRSYPPWNKS
;
A
#
# COMPACT_ATOMS: atom_id res chain seq x y z
N MET A 1 7.14 2.90 -24.91
CA MET A 1 7.03 4.06 -25.81
C MET A 1 7.48 5.30 -25.05
N ARG A 2 8.53 5.98 -25.51
CA ARG A 2 9.29 7.04 -24.81
C ARG A 2 8.44 8.19 -24.25
N ILE A 3 7.31 8.52 -24.87
CA ILE A 3 6.38 9.55 -24.40
C ILE A 3 5.77 9.23 -23.02
N PHE A 4 5.63 7.96 -22.66
CA PHE A 4 5.13 7.55 -21.35
C PHE A 4 6.20 7.67 -20.27
N ASP A 5 7.48 7.52 -20.62
CA ASP A 5 8.58 7.76 -19.68
C ASP A 5 8.68 9.26 -19.36
N ILE A 6 8.47 10.13 -20.36
CA ILE A 6 8.32 11.58 -20.14
C ILE A 6 7.12 11.88 -19.24
N LEU A 7 5.97 11.25 -19.48
CA LEU A 7 4.79 11.41 -18.64
C LEU A 7 5.08 11.01 -17.19
N ARG A 8 5.73 9.86 -16.96
CA ARG A 8 6.14 9.40 -15.63
C ARG A 8 7.02 10.44 -14.91
N ILE A 9 8.00 11.03 -15.60
CA ILE A 9 8.88 12.06 -15.04
C ILE A 9 8.14 13.39 -14.80
N LEU A 10 7.16 13.77 -15.63
CA LEU A 10 6.37 14.99 -15.42
C LEU A 10 5.35 14.86 -14.29
N VAL A 11 4.94 13.64 -13.99
CA VAL A 11 4.03 13.29 -12.89
C VAL A 11 4.74 13.36 -11.54
N ALA A 12 5.98 12.89 -11.52
CA ALA A 12 6.89 12.86 -10.39
C ALA A 12 7.20 14.24 -9.78
N GLU A 13 7.45 15.19 -10.68
CA GLU A 13 8.13 16.43 -10.35
C GLU A 13 7.23 17.62 -10.66
N GLN A 14 7.21 18.61 -9.75
CA GLN A 14 6.40 19.83 -9.94
C GLN A 14 6.86 20.68 -11.14
N MET A 15 8.13 20.56 -11.53
CA MET A 15 8.74 21.25 -12.67
C MET A 15 9.98 20.48 -13.14
N VAL A 16 10.03 20.15 -14.43
CA VAL A 16 11.14 19.40 -15.03
C VAL A 16 11.83 20.22 -16.11
N LYS A 17 13.16 20.36 -16.05
CA LYS A 17 13.93 21.02 -17.11
C LYS A 17 14.02 20.14 -18.35
N GLY A 18 13.98 20.73 -19.55
CA GLY A 18 14.11 19.99 -20.81
C GLY A 18 15.41 19.19 -20.93
N GLU A 19 16.51 19.72 -20.37
CA GLU A 19 17.80 19.04 -20.31
C GLU A 19 17.78 17.80 -19.41
N HIS A 20 17.01 17.85 -18.33
CA HIS A 20 16.86 16.70 -17.43
C HIS A 20 16.17 15.53 -18.15
N LEU A 21 15.09 15.81 -18.89
CA LEU A 21 14.41 14.81 -19.73
C LEU A 21 15.34 14.23 -20.80
N ALA A 22 16.11 15.08 -21.48
CA ALA A 22 17.07 14.68 -22.50
C ALA A 22 18.14 13.73 -21.95
N ASN A 23 18.70 14.07 -20.79
CA ASN A 23 19.71 13.25 -20.12
C ASN A 23 19.13 11.94 -19.57
N ALA A 24 17.97 11.99 -18.92
CA ALA A 24 17.31 10.82 -18.34
C ALA A 24 16.95 9.77 -19.41
N LEU A 25 16.50 10.24 -20.58
CA LEU A 25 16.07 9.38 -21.69
C LEU A 25 17.16 9.13 -22.73
N LYS A 26 18.37 9.67 -22.53
CA LYS A 26 19.52 9.57 -23.46
C LYS A 26 19.18 10.00 -24.89
N VAL A 27 18.47 11.12 -25.05
CA VAL A 27 18.05 11.67 -26.35
C VAL A 27 18.38 13.15 -26.47
N SER A 28 18.32 13.68 -27.70
CA SER A 28 18.56 15.11 -27.94
C SER A 28 17.41 15.99 -27.42
N SER A 29 17.71 17.25 -27.06
CA SER A 29 16.68 18.25 -26.72
C SER A 29 15.66 18.47 -27.84
N ARG A 30 16.04 18.22 -29.10
CA ARG A 30 15.14 18.27 -30.26
C ARG A 30 14.11 17.13 -30.20
N THR A 31 14.55 15.93 -29.85
CA THR A 31 13.70 14.74 -29.68
C THR A 31 12.69 14.94 -28.54
N ILE A 32 13.15 15.45 -27.39
CA ILE A 32 12.26 15.77 -26.25
C ILE A 32 11.15 16.75 -26.63
N ARG A 33 11.44 17.78 -27.44
CA ARG A 33 10.39 18.72 -27.92
C ARG A 33 9.34 18.03 -28.79
N THR A 34 9.75 17.09 -29.64
CA THR A 34 8.83 16.30 -30.46
C THR A 34 7.97 15.38 -29.58
N ASP A 35 8.60 14.64 -28.67
CA ASP A 35 7.92 13.70 -27.78
C ASP A 35 6.96 14.43 -26.82
N LEU A 36 7.32 15.63 -26.35
CA LEU A 36 6.44 16.48 -25.53
C LEU A 36 5.24 17.03 -26.30
N LYS A 37 5.39 17.30 -27.60
CA LYS A 37 4.28 17.72 -28.46
C LYS A 37 3.30 16.58 -28.68
N GLU A 38 3.82 15.38 -28.91
CA GLU A 38 3.01 14.15 -29.01
C GLU A 38 2.30 13.84 -27.70
N LEU A 39 3.03 13.91 -26.58
CA LEU A 39 2.46 13.74 -25.25
C LEU A 39 1.38 14.79 -24.95
N GLY A 40 1.59 16.06 -25.33
CA GLY A 40 0.59 17.11 -25.18
C GLY A 40 -0.70 16.82 -25.96
N ALA A 41 -0.59 16.25 -27.16
CA ALA A 41 -1.75 15.86 -27.97
C ALA A 41 -2.51 14.64 -27.41
N LEU A 42 -1.81 13.75 -26.71
CA LEU A 42 -2.43 12.66 -25.97
C LEU A 42 -3.17 13.19 -24.74
N LEU A 43 -2.48 13.99 -23.91
CA LEU A 43 -3.01 14.49 -22.65
C LEU A 43 -4.24 15.39 -22.82
N SER A 44 -4.30 16.16 -23.91
CA SER A 44 -5.43 17.06 -24.17
C SER A 44 -6.76 16.32 -24.33
N LYS A 45 -6.73 15.06 -24.79
CA LYS A 45 -7.90 14.18 -24.88
C LYS A 45 -8.32 13.58 -23.54
N HIS A 46 -7.45 13.68 -22.53
CA HIS A 46 -7.59 13.06 -21.23
C HIS A 46 -7.46 14.08 -20.09
N GLY A 47 -7.90 15.33 -20.31
CA GLY A 47 -8.05 16.29 -19.23
C GLY A 47 -6.75 16.87 -18.67
N ALA A 48 -5.61 16.70 -19.34
CA ALA A 48 -4.32 17.20 -18.89
C ALA A 48 -3.56 17.94 -20.01
N ALA A 49 -2.55 18.72 -19.66
CA ALA A 49 -1.71 19.42 -20.61
C ALA A 49 -0.28 19.56 -20.06
N VAL A 50 0.72 19.54 -20.95
CA VAL A 50 2.07 19.97 -20.59
C VAL A 50 2.21 21.44 -20.93
N LYS A 51 2.50 22.27 -19.91
CA LYS A 51 2.77 23.69 -20.09
C LYS A 51 4.26 24.00 -19.99
N PRO A 52 4.81 24.78 -20.94
CA PRO A 52 6.15 25.35 -20.79
C PRO A 52 6.13 26.47 -19.74
N LEU A 53 7.14 26.50 -18.88
CA LEU A 53 7.38 27.58 -17.91
C LEU A 53 8.43 28.55 -18.47
N LYS A 54 8.29 29.85 -18.18
CA LYS A 54 9.28 30.88 -18.55
C LYS A 54 10.59 30.61 -17.79
N GLY A 55 11.52 29.90 -18.44
CA GLY A 55 12.83 29.54 -17.87
C GLY A 55 13.27 28.08 -18.06
N THR A 56 13.00 27.48 -19.24
CA THR A 56 13.46 26.14 -19.71
C THR A 56 12.87 24.89 -19.04
N GLY A 57 11.74 25.00 -18.35
CA GLY A 57 11.04 23.87 -17.74
C GLY A 57 9.66 23.55 -18.33
N TYR A 58 9.16 22.36 -18.00
CA TYR A 58 7.84 21.84 -18.32
C TYR A 58 7.12 21.46 -17.04
N LYS A 59 5.80 21.65 -17.03
CA LYS A 59 4.93 21.26 -15.93
C LYS A 59 3.68 20.59 -16.46
N LEU A 60 3.25 19.54 -15.79
CA LEU A 60 1.97 18.91 -16.01
C LEU A 60 0.86 19.73 -15.33
N GLU A 61 -0.15 20.11 -16.09
CA GLU A 61 -1.37 20.74 -15.61
C GLU A 61 -2.53 19.76 -15.83
N VAL A 62 -3.18 19.35 -14.75
CA VAL A 62 -4.36 18.49 -14.79
C VAL A 62 -5.58 19.39 -14.59
N ARG A 63 -6.51 19.35 -15.54
CA ARG A 63 -7.77 20.13 -15.55
C ARG A 63 -8.96 19.28 -15.17
N ASP A 64 -8.95 18.01 -15.60
CA ASP A 64 -9.95 17.00 -15.25
C ASP A 64 -9.22 15.79 -14.67
N GLU A 65 -9.34 15.64 -13.35
CA GLU A 65 -8.69 14.57 -12.61
C GLU A 65 -9.25 13.18 -12.96
N GLN A 66 -10.55 13.08 -13.30
CA GLN A 66 -11.19 11.80 -13.58
C GLN A 66 -10.76 11.25 -14.94
N ALA A 67 -10.80 12.09 -15.98
CA ALA A 67 -10.36 11.71 -17.32
C ALA A 67 -8.87 11.38 -17.36
N PHE A 68 -8.06 12.13 -16.60
CA PHE A 68 -6.62 11.88 -16.54
C PHE A 68 -6.29 10.60 -15.78
N HIS A 69 -7.01 10.32 -14.70
CA HIS A 69 -6.87 9.07 -13.97
C HIS A 69 -7.25 7.84 -14.83
N HIS A 70 -8.25 7.96 -15.71
CA HIS A 70 -8.59 6.90 -16.66
C HIS A 70 -7.44 6.59 -17.63
N LEU A 71 -6.82 7.63 -18.21
CA LEU A 71 -5.64 7.50 -19.08
C LEU A 71 -4.53 6.73 -18.38
N LEU A 72 -4.24 7.08 -17.13
CA LEU A 72 -3.16 6.43 -16.40
C LEU A 72 -3.50 5.01 -15.95
N LYS A 73 -4.78 4.67 -15.75
CA LYS A 73 -5.22 3.28 -15.59
C LYS A 73 -5.01 2.47 -16.86
N GLN A 74 -5.32 3.01 -18.03
CA GLN A 74 -5.07 2.34 -19.32
C GLN A 74 -3.57 2.10 -19.57
N LEU A 75 -2.71 2.94 -19.01
CA LEU A 75 -1.25 2.74 -19.05
C LEU A 75 -0.73 1.69 -18.06
N LYS A 76 -1.52 1.31 -17.03
CA LYS A 76 -1.14 0.25 -16.06
C LYS A 76 -1.18 -1.15 -16.67
N ASP A 77 -1.99 -1.37 -17.71
CA ASP A 77 -2.07 -2.68 -18.38
C ASP A 77 -0.82 -2.99 -19.23
N TYR A 78 0.05 -2.01 -19.46
CA TYR A 78 1.25 -2.16 -20.28
C TYR A 78 2.55 -2.35 -19.49
N ASP A 79 2.56 -2.09 -18.18
CA ASP A 79 3.76 -2.19 -17.36
C ASP A 79 3.40 -2.23 -15.86
N HIS A 80 3.78 -3.31 -15.18
CA HIS A 80 3.25 -3.70 -13.87
C HIS A 80 3.78 -2.90 -12.68
N HIS A 81 4.11 -1.62 -12.83
CA HIS A 81 4.58 -0.82 -11.71
C HIS A 81 4.02 0.62 -11.67
N VAL A 82 3.31 0.85 -10.58
CA VAL A 82 2.90 2.13 -9.96
C VAL A 82 1.51 2.65 -10.37
N PRO A 83 0.53 2.59 -9.45
CA PRO A 83 -0.71 3.33 -9.58
C PRO A 83 -0.45 4.85 -9.59
N TYR A 84 -0.72 5.52 -10.71
CA TYR A 84 -1.07 6.94 -10.69
C TYR A 84 -2.39 7.09 -9.92
N PRO A 85 -2.33 7.49 -8.64
CA PRO A 85 -2.26 8.89 -8.22
C PRO A 85 -1.12 9.18 -7.23
N LEU A 86 -0.13 8.30 -7.10
CA LEU A 86 0.76 8.35 -5.93
C LEU A 86 1.66 9.58 -5.87
N ALA A 87 2.12 10.15 -6.99
CA ALA A 87 3.03 11.31 -6.95
C ALA A 87 2.34 12.67 -6.74
N SER A 88 1.03 12.80 -7.03
CA SER A 88 0.35 14.09 -7.13
C SER A 88 0.02 14.76 -5.79
N SER A 89 -0.11 14.00 -4.69
CA SER A 89 -0.33 14.56 -3.35
C SER A 89 0.51 13.87 -2.27
N SER A 90 0.93 14.63 -1.26
CA SER A 90 1.62 14.09 -0.08
C SER A 90 0.77 13.04 0.65
N GLU A 91 -0.55 13.21 0.62
CA GLU A 91 -1.49 12.26 1.20
C GLU A 91 -1.47 10.91 0.48
N ALA A 92 -1.53 10.91 -0.86
CA ALA A 92 -1.46 9.68 -1.65
C ALA A 92 -0.11 8.96 -1.46
N ARG A 93 1.00 9.71 -1.43
CA ARG A 93 2.33 9.15 -1.10
C ARG A 93 2.34 8.52 0.28
N ASN A 94 1.80 9.19 1.29
CA ASN A 94 1.73 8.67 2.65
C ASN A 94 0.86 7.40 2.74
N ARG A 95 -0.27 7.34 2.03
CA ARG A 95 -1.10 6.12 1.94
C ARG A 95 -0.31 4.96 1.36
N PHE A 96 0.43 5.20 0.26
CA PHE A 96 1.28 4.18 -0.33
C PHE A 96 2.42 3.73 0.58
N LEU A 97 3.14 4.68 1.19
CA LEU A 97 4.24 4.38 2.10
C LEU A 97 3.75 3.54 3.28
N MET A 98 2.62 3.94 3.87
CA MET A 98 1.99 3.18 4.96
C MET A 98 1.68 1.75 4.53
N LYS A 99 0.97 1.58 3.41
CA LYS A 99 0.62 0.27 2.86
C LYS A 99 1.85 -0.58 2.55
N LYS A 100 2.83 -0.02 1.82
CA LYS A 100 4.06 -0.73 1.43
C LYS A 100 4.85 -1.21 2.65
N LEU A 101 5.01 -0.34 3.65
CA LEU A 101 5.83 -0.61 4.83
C LEU A 101 5.12 -1.50 5.87
N LEU A 102 3.78 -1.48 5.95
CA LEU A 102 3.02 -2.40 6.80
C LEU A 102 2.94 -3.81 6.22
N LEU A 103 2.90 -3.93 4.89
CA LEU A 103 2.74 -5.20 4.19
C LEU A 103 4.06 -5.91 3.86
N THR A 104 5.20 -5.26 4.12
CA THR A 104 6.55 -5.77 3.88
C THR A 104 7.31 -5.94 5.19
N ASN A 105 7.97 -7.08 5.37
CA ASN A 105 8.80 -7.35 6.56
C ASN A 105 10.28 -7.03 6.41
N ALA A 106 10.73 -6.83 5.17
CA ALA A 106 12.08 -6.41 4.86
C ALA A 106 12.27 -4.92 5.14
N TYR A 107 13.53 -4.51 5.31
CA TYR A 107 13.86 -3.10 5.21
C TYR A 107 13.75 -2.66 3.75
N VAL A 108 13.22 -1.46 3.55
CA VAL A 108 13.08 -0.86 2.23
C VAL A 108 13.97 0.37 2.16
N LYS A 109 14.82 0.47 1.13
CA LYS A 109 15.72 1.62 0.98
C LYS A 109 14.92 2.88 0.63
N LEU A 110 15.41 4.01 1.13
CA LEU A 110 14.81 5.30 0.84
C LEU A 110 14.94 5.67 -0.65
N ASP A 111 16.03 5.27 -1.29
CA ASP A 111 16.26 5.56 -2.70
C ASP A 111 15.27 4.78 -3.58
N ASP A 112 15.02 3.49 -3.29
CA ASP A 112 13.98 2.71 -3.97
C ASP A 112 12.58 3.32 -3.80
N LEU A 113 12.26 3.80 -2.59
CA LEU A 113 10.97 4.47 -2.34
C LEU A 113 10.85 5.80 -3.08
N ALA A 114 11.94 6.56 -3.15
CA ALA A 114 12.02 7.82 -3.88
C ALA A 114 11.84 7.60 -5.38
N GLU A 115 12.44 6.54 -5.93
CA GLU A 115 12.28 6.13 -7.32
C GLU A 115 10.84 5.68 -7.62
N ILE A 116 10.26 4.80 -6.79
CA ILE A 116 8.89 4.30 -6.97
C ILE A 116 7.86 5.43 -6.93
N LEU A 117 8.05 6.38 -6.01
CA LEU A 117 7.17 7.54 -5.86
C LEU A 117 7.52 8.68 -6.82
N TYR A 118 8.63 8.54 -7.53
CA TYR A 118 9.28 9.56 -8.32
C TYR A 118 9.35 10.91 -7.60
N VAL A 119 9.96 10.95 -6.42
CA VAL A 119 10.16 12.19 -5.67
C VAL A 119 11.59 12.34 -5.23
N SER A 120 12.01 13.58 -4.95
CA SER A 120 13.32 13.81 -4.34
C SER A 120 13.39 13.20 -2.94
N ARG A 121 14.62 12.88 -2.49
CA ARG A 121 14.87 12.37 -1.14
C ARG A 121 14.41 13.33 -0.04
N SER A 122 14.46 14.65 -0.28
CA SER A 122 13.97 15.65 0.66
C SER A 122 12.44 15.67 0.76
N THR A 123 11.74 15.52 -0.37
CA THR A 123 10.27 15.34 -0.39
C THR A 123 9.87 14.09 0.38
N LEU A 124 10.51 12.95 0.08
CA LEU A 124 10.24 11.70 0.79
C LEU A 124 10.49 11.82 2.29
N GLN A 125 11.55 12.51 2.71
CA GLN A 125 11.82 12.75 4.12
C GLN A 125 10.71 13.53 4.83
N ASN A 126 10.09 14.50 4.15
CA ASN A 126 8.95 15.24 4.69
C ASN A 126 7.71 14.35 4.79
N ASP A 127 7.41 13.54 3.78
CA ASP A 127 6.31 12.57 3.85
C ASP A 127 6.54 11.58 5.02
N LEU A 128 7.76 11.08 5.18
CA LEU A 128 8.12 10.20 6.29
C LEU A 128 8.00 10.86 7.67
N LYS A 129 8.03 12.19 7.80
CA LYS A 129 7.75 12.86 9.10
C LYS A 129 6.28 12.69 9.46
N GLU A 130 5.38 12.92 8.52
CA GLU A 130 3.94 12.74 8.74
C GLU A 130 3.59 11.27 8.97
N LEU A 131 4.20 10.36 8.21
CA LEU A 131 4.02 8.93 8.41
C LEU A 131 4.45 8.46 9.82
N ARG A 132 5.53 9.01 10.38
CA ARG A 132 5.96 8.69 11.75
C ARG A 132 4.92 9.12 12.78
N LYS A 133 4.33 10.32 12.63
CA LYS A 133 3.26 10.79 13.53
C LYS A 133 2.06 9.86 13.48
N LEU A 134 1.66 9.46 12.28
CA LEU A 134 0.53 8.54 12.09
C LEU A 134 0.82 7.15 12.66
N LEU A 135 2.00 6.56 12.43
CA LEU A 135 2.37 5.28 13.04
C LEU A 135 2.39 5.34 14.57
N ALA A 136 2.79 6.47 15.14
CA ALA A 136 2.83 6.65 16.59
C ALA A 136 1.43 6.58 17.23
N THR A 137 0.35 6.96 16.53
CA THR A 137 -1.02 6.82 17.07
C THR A 137 -1.42 5.36 17.26
N TYR A 138 -0.85 4.45 16.47
CA TYR A 138 -1.00 3.00 16.64
C TYR A 138 0.04 2.39 17.61
N GLY A 139 0.91 3.21 18.20
CA GLY A 139 2.04 2.74 19.01
C GLY A 139 3.09 1.97 18.20
N LEU A 140 3.25 2.33 16.92
CA LEU A 140 4.25 1.82 16.00
C LEU A 140 5.32 2.90 15.72
N SER A 141 6.45 2.48 15.15
CA SER A 141 7.58 3.37 14.83
C SER A 141 8.24 2.96 13.52
N LEU A 142 8.98 3.87 12.89
CA LEU A 142 9.88 3.54 11.80
C LEU A 142 11.29 3.33 12.33
N GLU A 143 11.78 2.11 12.23
CA GLU A 143 13.16 1.76 12.49
C GLU A 143 13.98 2.01 11.22
N ASN A 144 15.08 2.75 11.34
CA ASN A 144 16.04 2.97 10.27
C ASN A 144 17.31 2.17 10.59
N ARG A 145 17.77 1.36 9.64
CA ARG A 145 19.07 0.70 9.69
C ARG A 145 19.97 1.24 8.58
N PRO A 146 21.18 1.72 8.91
CA PRO A 146 22.16 2.14 7.91
C PRO A 146 22.33 1.07 6.83
N TYR A 147 22.40 1.49 5.57
CA TYR A 147 22.55 0.63 4.37
C TYR A 147 21.40 -0.35 4.05
N HIS A 148 20.50 -0.62 5.00
CA HIS A 148 19.35 -1.50 4.81
C HIS A 148 18.05 -0.73 4.53
N GLY A 149 17.90 0.47 5.07
CA GLY A 149 16.71 1.31 4.88
C GLY A 149 15.77 1.33 6.08
N ILE A 150 14.47 1.47 5.82
CA ILE A 150 13.44 1.68 6.85
C ILE A 150 12.45 0.51 6.92
N ARG A 151 11.88 0.30 8.10
CA ARG A 151 10.80 -0.69 8.34
C ARG A 151 9.91 -0.25 9.50
N VAL A 152 8.64 -0.63 9.48
CA VAL A 152 7.76 -0.48 10.66
C VAL A 152 8.17 -1.45 11.77
N LYS A 153 8.22 -0.96 13.00
CA LYS A 153 8.54 -1.71 14.22
C LYS A 153 7.51 -1.42 15.30
N GLY A 154 7.07 -2.48 15.97
CA GLY A 154 6.16 -2.41 17.11
C GLY A 154 5.70 -3.79 17.56
N ASN A 155 4.77 -3.83 18.50
CA ASN A 155 4.13 -5.08 18.92
C ASN A 155 3.29 -5.66 17.76
N GLU A 156 3.36 -6.97 17.55
CA GLU A 156 2.69 -7.64 16.44
C GLU A 156 1.16 -7.46 16.45
N ALA A 157 0.52 -7.46 17.62
CA ALA A 157 -0.92 -7.20 17.72
C ALA A 157 -1.27 -5.77 17.28
N LYS A 158 -0.45 -4.79 17.64
CA LYS A 158 -0.60 -3.39 17.19
C LYS A 158 -0.39 -3.24 15.69
N LEU A 159 0.55 -4.00 15.13
CA LEU A 159 0.82 -4.00 13.69
C LEU A 159 -0.36 -4.59 12.92
N ARG A 160 -0.89 -5.75 13.35
CA ARG A 160 -2.09 -6.36 12.76
C ARG A 160 -3.32 -5.46 12.85
N TYR A 161 -3.49 -4.78 13.99
CA TYR A 161 -4.55 -3.79 14.17
C TYR A 161 -4.40 -2.59 13.23
N CYS A 162 -3.18 -2.05 13.08
CA CYS A 162 -2.92 -0.97 12.13
C CYS A 162 -3.21 -1.39 10.69
N ILE A 163 -2.84 -2.63 10.30
CA ILE A 163 -3.20 -3.18 9.00
C ILE A 163 -4.71 -3.22 8.83
N SER A 164 -5.47 -3.81 9.75
CA SER A 164 -6.94 -3.90 9.59
C SER A 164 -7.60 -2.52 9.55
N ASP A 165 -7.24 -1.63 10.46
CA ASP A 165 -7.87 -0.31 10.57
C ASP A 165 -7.53 0.59 9.38
N TYR A 166 -6.23 0.72 9.06
CA TYR A 166 -5.79 1.67 8.05
C TYR A 166 -6.00 1.17 6.62
N ILE A 167 -5.82 -0.13 6.39
CA ILE A 167 -5.86 -0.69 5.04
C ILE A 167 -7.27 -1.18 4.67
N PHE A 168 -8.07 -1.64 5.62
CA PHE A 168 -9.37 -2.24 5.30
C PHE A 168 -10.55 -1.35 5.70
N ASN A 169 -10.53 -0.72 6.88
CA ASN A 169 -11.67 0.09 7.29
C ASN A 169 -11.67 1.50 6.67
N ARG A 170 -10.49 2.15 6.57
CA ARG A 170 -10.41 3.54 6.08
C ARG A 170 -10.36 3.69 4.57
N LEU A 171 -9.99 2.65 3.81
CA LEU A 171 -9.92 2.73 2.35
C LEU A 171 -11.29 2.60 1.67
N ASP A 172 -12.24 1.91 2.31
CA ASP A 172 -13.64 1.83 1.86
C ASP A 172 -14.37 3.18 1.98
N GLU A 173 -14.02 4.01 2.97
CA GLU A 173 -14.65 5.34 3.18
C GLU A 173 -14.29 6.38 2.09
N ILE A 174 -13.20 6.20 1.35
CA ILE A 174 -12.70 7.19 0.37
C ILE A 174 -13.24 6.93 -1.05
N GLY A 175 -14.13 5.93 -1.22
CA GLY A 175 -14.75 5.64 -2.52
C GLY A 175 -13.80 5.09 -3.58
N GLU A 176 -12.58 4.66 -3.19
CA GLU A 176 -11.65 3.91 -4.05
C GLU A 176 -12.12 2.45 -4.17
N GLN A 177 -13.29 2.23 -4.78
CA GLN A 177 -14.03 0.97 -4.92
C GLN A 177 -13.32 -0.18 -5.68
N GLN A 178 -12.02 -0.10 -5.95
CA GLN A 178 -11.30 -1.04 -6.80
C GLN A 178 -9.83 -1.18 -6.40
N VAL A 179 -9.54 -1.19 -5.10
CA VAL A 179 -8.28 -1.77 -4.63
C VAL A 179 -8.67 -3.05 -3.94
N SER A 180 -8.65 -4.16 -4.69
CA SER A 180 -8.71 -5.50 -4.11
C SER A 180 -7.89 -5.51 -2.81
N PRO A 181 -8.39 -6.13 -1.72
CA PRO A 181 -7.62 -6.41 -0.51
C PRO A 181 -6.17 -6.62 -0.89
N PRO A 182 -5.23 -5.75 -0.48
CA PRO A 182 -3.92 -5.78 -1.10
C PRO A 182 -3.26 -7.13 -0.89
N LEU A 183 -3.27 -7.95 -1.95
CA LEU A 183 -2.96 -9.38 -2.00
C LEU A 183 -2.28 -9.88 -0.72
N LEU A 184 -3.06 -9.98 0.36
CA LEU A 184 -2.54 -10.50 1.62
C LEU A 184 -2.41 -12.01 1.46
N ILE A 185 -3.45 -12.56 0.85
CA ILE A 185 -3.71 -13.95 0.50
C ILE A 185 -4.59 -13.95 -0.77
N SER A 186 -4.69 -15.08 -1.46
CA SER A 186 -5.49 -15.19 -2.69
C SER A 186 -7.00 -15.12 -2.41
N ASN A 187 -7.81 -14.91 -3.46
CA ASN A 187 -9.27 -14.90 -3.32
C ASN A 187 -9.79 -16.28 -2.87
N GLU A 188 -9.17 -17.36 -3.36
CA GLU A 188 -9.51 -18.72 -2.94
C GLU A 188 -9.23 -18.92 -1.43
N GLU A 189 -8.13 -18.36 -0.93
CA GLU A 189 -7.81 -18.42 0.50
C GLU A 189 -8.78 -17.58 1.35
N MET A 190 -9.21 -16.42 0.84
CA MET A 190 -10.22 -15.59 1.51
C MET A 190 -11.54 -16.34 1.66
N GLU A 191 -12.01 -16.99 0.58
CA GLU A 191 -13.26 -17.74 0.66
C GLU A 191 -13.14 -19.00 1.50
N PHE A 192 -12.01 -19.69 1.44
CA PHE A 192 -11.75 -20.79 2.36
C PHE A 192 -11.82 -20.36 3.84
N ILE A 193 -11.25 -19.19 4.18
CA ILE A 193 -11.37 -18.62 5.53
C ILE A 193 -12.84 -18.33 5.87
N ARG A 194 -13.60 -17.74 4.94
CA ARG A 194 -15.01 -17.41 5.13
C ARG A 194 -15.85 -18.67 5.40
N GLU A 195 -15.67 -19.72 4.59
CA GLU A 195 -16.36 -21.00 4.74
C GLU A 195 -16.09 -21.63 6.11
N VAL A 196 -14.81 -21.67 6.52
CA VAL A 196 -14.42 -22.22 7.84
C VAL A 196 -15.05 -21.42 8.99
N ILE A 197 -15.15 -20.09 8.85
CA ILE A 197 -15.80 -19.25 9.88
C ILE A 197 -17.30 -19.54 9.94
N LEU A 198 -17.98 -19.59 8.79
CA LEU A 198 -19.41 -19.86 8.73
C LEU A 198 -19.77 -21.22 9.33
N ASP A 199 -19.02 -22.29 8.98
CA ASP A 199 -19.18 -23.63 9.57
C ASP A 199 -19.07 -23.59 11.10
N ARG A 200 -18.14 -22.79 11.64
CA ARG A 200 -17.93 -22.67 13.10
C ARG A 200 -18.97 -21.79 13.78
N ILE A 201 -19.46 -20.76 13.12
CA ILE A 201 -20.54 -19.89 13.63
C ILE A 201 -21.82 -20.69 13.74
N ASP A 202 -22.18 -21.44 12.68
CA ASP A 202 -23.37 -22.29 12.64
C ASP A 202 -23.30 -23.42 13.68
N PHE A 203 -22.15 -24.09 13.78
CA PHE A 203 -21.95 -25.16 14.76
C PHE A 203 -22.08 -24.67 16.22
N HIS A 204 -21.76 -23.41 16.49
CA HIS A 204 -21.81 -22.82 17.83
C HIS A 204 -23.06 -21.95 18.08
N ASP A 205 -24.00 -21.88 17.13
CA ASP A 205 -25.20 -21.04 17.18
C ASP A 205 -24.87 -19.57 17.54
N ILE A 206 -23.82 -19.03 16.91
CA ILE A 206 -23.40 -17.65 17.10
C ILE A 206 -24.14 -16.77 16.07
N GLN A 207 -24.72 -15.67 16.53
CA GLN A 207 -25.33 -14.68 15.64
C GLN A 207 -24.32 -13.58 15.31
N LEU A 208 -24.12 -13.30 14.02
CA LEU A 208 -23.11 -12.35 13.56
C LEU A 208 -23.62 -11.59 12.33
N SER A 209 -23.39 -10.28 12.27
CA SER A 209 -23.75 -9.47 11.10
C SER A 209 -22.73 -9.63 9.97
N ASP A 210 -23.13 -9.36 8.72
CA ASP A 210 -22.23 -9.44 7.55
C ASP A 210 -20.98 -8.57 7.71
N ILE A 211 -21.14 -7.38 8.31
CA ILE A 211 -20.02 -6.46 8.59
C ILE A 211 -19.05 -7.11 9.58
N ALA A 212 -19.55 -7.71 10.66
CA ALA A 212 -18.72 -8.40 11.64
C ALA A 212 -18.03 -9.63 11.02
N LEU A 213 -18.69 -10.33 10.09
CA LEU A 213 -18.14 -11.51 9.42
C LEU A 213 -16.97 -11.09 8.53
N ASN A 214 -17.17 -10.06 7.71
CA ASN A 214 -16.12 -9.51 6.85
C ASN A 214 -14.92 -9.04 7.67
N ASN A 215 -15.14 -8.34 8.79
CA ASN A 215 -14.07 -7.92 9.70
C ASN A 215 -13.30 -9.13 10.25
N LEU A 216 -14.00 -10.18 10.67
CA LEU A 216 -13.38 -11.39 11.20
C LEU A 216 -12.53 -12.10 10.13
N VAL A 217 -13.05 -12.22 8.90
CA VAL A 217 -12.32 -12.77 7.74
C VAL A 217 -11.03 -11.97 7.51
N ILE A 218 -11.11 -10.64 7.47
CA ILE A 218 -9.95 -9.75 7.28
C ILE A 218 -8.89 -9.96 8.37
N HIS A 219 -9.32 -9.98 9.64
CA HIS A 219 -8.39 -10.18 10.76
C HIS A 219 -7.70 -11.55 10.72
N ILE A 220 -8.43 -12.61 10.34
CA ILE A 220 -7.86 -13.96 10.19
C ILE A 220 -6.92 -14.02 9.00
N ALA A 221 -7.28 -13.43 7.86
CA ALA A 221 -6.42 -13.34 6.68
C ALA A 221 -5.08 -12.65 7.00
N ILE A 222 -5.13 -11.51 7.71
CA ILE A 222 -3.94 -10.82 8.22
C ILE A 222 -3.14 -11.76 9.13
N ALA A 223 -3.79 -12.42 10.09
CA ALA A 223 -3.11 -13.32 11.02
C ALA A 223 -2.40 -14.48 10.29
N CYS A 224 -3.05 -15.11 9.32
CA CYS A 224 -2.49 -16.18 8.50
C CYS A 224 -1.24 -15.71 7.74
N LYS A 225 -1.31 -14.58 7.03
CA LYS A 225 -0.15 -14.00 6.34
C LYS A 225 1.01 -13.77 7.31
N ARG A 226 0.76 -13.10 8.43
CA ARG A 226 1.78 -12.75 9.43
C ARG A 226 2.42 -13.99 10.06
N ILE A 227 1.64 -15.04 10.31
CA ILE A 227 2.14 -16.32 10.83
C ILE A 227 3.05 -17.03 9.83
N ARG A 228 2.70 -17.03 8.53
CA ARG A 228 3.57 -17.58 7.48
C ARG A 228 4.91 -16.84 7.36
N GLU A 229 4.90 -15.55 7.68
CA GLU A 229 6.10 -14.71 7.78
C GLU A 229 6.83 -14.83 9.14
N GLU A 230 6.48 -15.83 9.95
CA GLU A 230 7.04 -16.10 11.29
C GLU A 230 6.85 -14.96 12.30
N ARG A 231 5.80 -14.14 12.12
CA ARG A 231 5.46 -13.02 13.01
C ARG A 231 4.33 -13.39 13.95
N TYR A 232 4.70 -13.81 15.15
CA TYR A 232 3.76 -14.22 16.17
C TYR A 232 3.45 -13.10 17.16
N VAL A 233 2.20 -13.06 17.63
CA VAL A 233 1.83 -12.23 18.77
C VAL A 233 2.49 -12.81 20.02
N SER A 234 3.39 -12.03 20.62
CA SER A 234 3.91 -12.36 21.94
C SER A 234 2.85 -12.00 22.99
N TYR A 235 2.23 -13.03 23.58
CA TYR A 235 1.33 -12.85 24.71
C TYR A 235 2.14 -12.83 26.00
N TYR A 236 1.85 -11.86 26.88
CA TYR A 236 2.35 -11.93 28.24
C TYR A 236 1.69 -13.12 28.98
N PRO A 237 2.42 -13.86 29.83
CA PRO A 237 1.89 -15.03 30.55
C PRO A 237 0.59 -14.78 31.34
N GLN A 238 0.34 -13.53 31.75
CA GLN A 238 -0.85 -13.15 32.51
C GLN A 238 -2.15 -13.16 31.69
N GLU A 239 -2.09 -12.81 30.40
CA GLU A 239 -3.26 -12.84 29.52
C GLU A 239 -3.63 -14.28 29.13
N MET A 240 -2.61 -15.12 28.96
CA MET A 240 -2.78 -16.57 28.74
C MET A 240 -3.46 -17.25 29.95
N LYS A 241 -3.17 -16.79 31.18
CA LYS A 241 -3.83 -17.27 32.41
C LYS A 241 -5.31 -16.90 32.47
N LYS A 242 -5.70 -15.71 32.01
CA LYS A 242 -7.13 -15.29 31.92
C LYS A 242 -7.90 -16.12 30.89
N LEU A 243 -7.30 -16.42 29.74
CA LEU A 243 -7.89 -17.29 28.70
C LEU A 243 -8.05 -18.74 29.17
N LYS A 244 -7.04 -19.30 29.86
CA LYS A 244 -7.12 -20.64 30.45
C LYS A 244 -8.19 -20.75 31.56
N ARG A 245 -8.41 -19.70 32.35
CA ARG A 245 -9.50 -19.63 33.36
C ARG A 245 -10.91 -19.60 32.75
N ARG A 246 -11.09 -19.14 31.51
CA ARG A 246 -12.40 -19.22 30.82
C ARG A 246 -12.70 -20.59 30.23
N LYS A 247 -11.68 -21.39 29.87
CA LYS A 247 -11.89 -22.78 29.41
C LYS A 247 -12.38 -23.71 30.53
N SER A 248 -12.04 -23.43 31.80
CA SER A 248 -12.49 -24.21 32.95
C SER A 248 -13.97 -24.01 33.34
N LEU A 249 -14.73 -23.14 32.64
CA LEU A 249 -16.15 -22.90 32.91
C LEU A 249 -17.10 -23.45 31.83
N GLY A 250 -16.67 -24.36 30.94
CA GLY A 250 -17.64 -25.04 30.07
C GLY A 250 -17.12 -25.88 28.89
N TRP A 251 -15.81 -26.02 28.68
CA TRP A 251 -15.32 -26.72 27.49
C TRP A 251 -14.66 -28.05 27.87
N ARG A 252 -15.40 -29.17 27.79
CA ARG A 252 -14.79 -30.52 27.70
C ARG A 252 -14.13 -30.63 26.32
N LEU A 253 -12.83 -30.36 26.25
CA LEU A 253 -12.02 -30.75 25.10
C LEU A 253 -11.97 -32.29 25.05
N ARG A 254 -12.66 -32.91 24.08
CA ARG A 254 -12.28 -34.25 23.63
C ARG A 254 -10.86 -34.17 23.10
N SER A 255 -10.00 -34.99 23.66
CA SER A 255 -8.57 -35.10 23.37
C SER A 255 -8.36 -35.40 21.88
N TYR A 256 -7.66 -34.53 21.16
CA TYR A 256 -7.02 -34.90 19.90
C TYR A 256 -5.61 -35.43 20.20
N PRO A 257 -5.14 -36.47 19.48
CA PRO A 257 -3.86 -37.10 19.76
C PRO A 257 -2.69 -36.19 19.34
N PRO A 258 -1.52 -36.34 19.98
CA PRO A 258 -0.35 -35.53 19.68
C PRO A 258 0.18 -35.85 18.28
N TRP A 259 0.46 -34.81 17.51
CA TRP A 259 1.23 -34.91 16.27
C TRP A 259 2.62 -35.44 16.60
N ASN A 260 2.82 -36.74 16.40
CA ASN A 260 4.13 -37.35 16.49
C ASN A 260 4.92 -37.00 15.23
N LYS A 261 6.15 -36.57 15.49
CA LYS A 261 7.22 -36.36 14.52
C LYS A 261 7.44 -37.61 13.67
N SER A 262 7.66 -37.40 12.38
CA SER A 262 8.57 -38.18 11.55
C SER A 262 9.16 -37.23 10.53
#